data_AF-S8BUF3-F1
#
_entry.id   AF-S8BUF3-F1
#
_cell.length_a   1.000
_cell.length_b   1.000
_cell.length_c   1.000
_cell.angle_alpha   90.00
_cell.angle_beta   90.00
_cell.angle_gamma   90.00
#
_symmetry.space_group_name_H-M   'P 1'
#
loop_
_entity.id
_entity.type
_entity.pdbx_description
1 polymer ?
#
loop_
_entity_poly.entity_id
_entity_poly.type
_entity_poly.pdbx_seq_one_letter_code
_entity_poly.pdbx_strand_id
1 'polypeptide(L)'
;FKFPYPLQWGAPTFAAGHCFAMMSAVLVSMVESTGAYKAASRLAIATPPPAYVLSRGIGWQGIGILLDGLFGTVTGSTVSVENVGLLGLTRVGSRRVVQISAGFMMFFSILGKFGAVFASIPFPIFAALYCVLFGLVGSIGLSFLQFTNMNSMRNLFITGVSLFLGISIPQFFDQYWIPPRRGLVHTDAGW
;
A
#
# COMPACT_ATOMS: atom_id res chain seq x y z
N PHE A 1 25.21 13.02 9.02
CA PHE A 1 23.85 13.17 9.56
C PHE A 1 23.12 14.17 8.69
N LYS A 2 21.95 13.84 8.15
CA LYS A 2 21.15 14.77 7.33
C LYS A 2 19.75 14.77 7.90
N PHE A 3 19.28 15.92 8.35
CA PHE A 3 17.91 16.08 8.83
C PHE A 3 17.02 16.48 7.65
N PRO A 4 15.91 15.78 7.38
CA PRO A 4 14.99 16.17 6.33
C PRO A 4 14.23 17.43 6.75
N TYR A 5 14.23 18.44 5.89
CA TYR A 5 13.44 19.65 6.10
C TYR A 5 12.11 19.54 5.33
N PRO A 6 10.99 20.05 5.87
CA PRO A 6 9.76 20.13 5.10
C PRO A 6 9.99 20.98 3.85
N LEU A 7 9.44 20.56 2.72
CA LEU A 7 9.56 21.21 1.40
C LEU A 7 11.00 21.28 0.83
N GLN A 8 11.89 20.39 1.25
CA GLN A 8 13.27 20.33 0.72
C GLN A 8 13.37 20.11 -0.81
N TRP A 9 12.29 19.64 -1.45
CA TRP A 9 12.23 19.32 -2.87
C TRP A 9 11.48 20.36 -3.71
N GLY A 10 11.04 21.47 -3.11
CA GLY A 10 10.28 22.53 -3.78
C GLY A 10 8.84 22.69 -3.26
N ALA A 11 8.16 23.73 -3.73
CA ALA A 11 6.76 23.98 -3.40
C ALA A 11 5.83 22.97 -4.10
N PRO A 12 4.70 22.58 -3.49
CA PRO A 12 3.77 21.63 -4.09
C PRO A 12 3.18 22.21 -5.39
N THR A 13 3.33 21.48 -6.48
CA THR A 13 2.70 21.80 -7.76
C THR A 13 1.42 21.00 -7.92
N PHE A 14 0.34 21.66 -8.32
CA PHE A 14 -0.95 21.02 -8.51
C PHE A 14 -1.25 20.89 -10.00
N ALA A 15 -1.18 19.67 -10.50
CA ALA A 15 -1.64 19.31 -11.83
C ALA A 15 -2.84 18.38 -11.70
N ALA A 16 -3.98 18.75 -12.30
CA ALA A 16 -5.24 18.04 -12.11
C ALA A 16 -5.14 16.54 -12.43
N GLY A 17 -4.45 16.16 -13.51
CA GLY A 17 -4.25 14.75 -13.89
C GLY A 17 -3.51 13.94 -12.82
N HIS A 18 -2.42 14.48 -12.27
CA HIS A 18 -1.67 13.82 -11.19
C HIS A 18 -2.48 13.74 -9.89
N CYS A 19 -3.29 14.76 -9.59
CA CYS A 19 -4.18 14.73 -8.43
C CYS A 19 -5.18 13.57 -8.52
N PHE A 20 -5.83 13.37 -9.67
CA PHE A 20 -6.78 12.26 -9.84
C PHE A 20 -6.12 10.89 -9.76
N ALA A 21 -4.92 10.74 -10.35
CA ALA A 21 -4.14 9.51 -10.24
C ALA A 21 -3.74 9.20 -8.78
N MET A 22 -3.36 10.22 -8.01
CA MET A 22 -3.04 10.04 -6.59
C MET A 22 -4.29 9.78 -5.75
N MET A 23 -5.44 10.37 -6.07
CA MET A 23 -6.71 10.08 -5.40
C MET A 23 -7.11 8.61 -5.57
N SER A 24 -6.97 8.04 -6.77
CA SER A 24 -7.25 6.61 -6.98
C SER A 24 -6.29 5.72 -6.21
N ALA A 25 -4.99 6.03 -6.18
CA ALA A 25 -4.00 5.30 -5.39
C ALA A 25 -4.33 5.31 -3.89
N VAL A 26 -4.73 6.47 -3.34
CA VAL A 26 -5.13 6.59 -1.93
C VAL A 26 -6.43 5.83 -1.65
N LEU A 27 -7.40 5.82 -2.57
CA LEU A 27 -8.61 5.01 -2.43
C LEU A 27 -8.27 3.51 -2.32
N VAL A 28 -7.38 3.00 -3.18
CA VAL A 28 -6.92 1.61 -3.11
C VAL A 28 -6.23 1.33 -1.77
N SER A 29 -5.32 2.21 -1.34
CA SER A 29 -4.63 2.08 -0.05
C SER A 29 -5.59 2.08 1.15
N MET A 30 -6.67 2.88 1.12
CA MET A 30 -7.69 2.87 2.18
C MET A 30 -8.46 1.54 2.24
N VAL A 31 -8.80 0.95 1.09
CA VAL A 31 -9.47 -0.36 1.02
C VAL A 31 -8.54 -1.45 1.54
N GLU A 32 -7.29 -1.46 1.10
CA GLU A 32 -6.25 -2.39 1.56
C GLU A 32 -6.05 -2.28 3.08
N SER A 33 -5.87 -1.06 3.59
CA SER A 33 -5.63 -0.81 5.01
C SER A 33 -6.80 -1.26 5.89
N THR A 34 -8.03 -1.09 5.40
CA THR A 34 -9.24 -1.59 6.07
C THR A 34 -9.23 -3.12 6.19
N GLY A 35 -8.84 -3.81 5.11
CA GLY A 35 -8.65 -5.27 5.12
C GLY A 35 -7.55 -5.68 6.10
N ALA A 36 -6.43 -4.96 6.11
CA ALA A 36 -5.31 -5.22 7.00
C ALA A 36 -5.66 -5.05 8.48
N TYR A 37 -6.44 -4.02 8.87
CA TYR A 37 -6.92 -3.88 10.25
C TYR A 37 -7.80 -5.06 10.69
N LYS A 38 -8.69 -5.54 9.80
CA LYS A 38 -9.52 -6.72 10.06
C LYS A 38 -8.67 -7.99 10.17
N ALA A 39 -7.69 -8.19 9.29
CA ALA A 39 -6.73 -9.30 9.37
C ALA A 39 -5.95 -9.25 10.68
N ALA A 40 -5.39 -8.10 11.03
CA ALA A 40 -4.59 -7.92 12.24
C ALA A 40 -5.38 -8.23 13.51
N SER A 41 -6.62 -7.76 13.62
CA SER A 41 -7.47 -8.08 14.78
C SER A 41 -7.71 -9.58 14.94
N ARG A 42 -7.87 -10.30 13.83
CA ARG A 42 -8.08 -11.76 13.83
C ARG A 42 -6.81 -12.52 14.17
N LEU A 43 -5.70 -12.17 13.55
CA LEU A 43 -4.40 -12.80 13.79
C LEU A 43 -3.89 -12.53 15.21
N ALA A 44 -4.24 -11.37 15.79
CA ALA A 44 -3.95 -11.03 17.17
C ALA A 44 -4.88 -11.70 18.20
N ILE A 45 -5.92 -12.43 17.76
CA ILE A 45 -7.01 -12.96 18.61
C ILE A 45 -7.63 -11.83 19.46
N ALA A 46 -7.73 -10.64 18.87
CA ALA A 46 -8.30 -9.47 19.50
C ALA A 46 -9.76 -9.29 19.05
N THR A 47 -10.53 -8.54 19.84
CA THR A 47 -11.89 -8.16 19.47
C THR A 47 -11.88 -7.36 18.15
N PRO A 48 -12.79 -7.66 17.20
CA PRO A 48 -12.89 -6.90 15.96
C PRO A 48 -13.02 -5.40 16.23
N PRO A 49 -12.24 -4.54 15.56
CA PRO A 49 -12.24 -3.12 15.83
C PRO A 49 -13.59 -2.51 15.43
N PRO A 50 -14.23 -1.70 16.31
CA PRO A 50 -15.45 -0.99 15.95
C PRO A 50 -15.18 0.08 14.88
N ALA A 51 -16.21 0.43 14.11
CA ALA A 51 -16.07 1.33 12.95
C ALA A 51 -15.42 2.68 13.27
N TYR A 52 -15.65 3.23 14.47
CA TYR A 52 -15.04 4.50 14.88
C TYR A 52 -13.52 4.39 15.10
N VAL A 53 -13.01 3.23 15.54
CA VAL A 53 -11.56 3.00 15.69
C VAL A 53 -10.90 2.89 14.32
N LEU A 54 -11.57 2.19 13.40
CA LEU A 54 -11.10 2.05 12.02
C LEU A 54 -11.04 3.41 11.31
N SER A 55 -12.10 4.23 11.43
CA SER A 55 -12.14 5.58 10.86
C SER A 55 -11.03 6.48 11.43
N ARG A 56 -10.76 6.41 12.74
CA ARG A 56 -9.63 7.13 13.36
C ARG A 56 -8.27 6.64 12.86
N GLY A 57 -8.11 5.32 12.67
CA GLY A 57 -6.88 4.74 12.12
C GLY A 57 -6.59 5.21 10.70
N ILE A 58 -7.62 5.19 9.83
CA ILE A 58 -7.52 5.70 8.45
C ILE A 58 -7.27 7.21 8.45
N GLY A 59 -7.91 7.96 9.35
CA GLY A 59 -7.66 9.40 9.51
C GLY A 59 -6.20 9.71 9.86
N TRP A 60 -5.60 8.93 10.78
CA TRP A 60 -4.18 9.08 11.13
C TRP A 60 -3.25 8.69 9.97
N GLN A 61 -3.61 7.66 9.21
CA GLN A 61 -2.90 7.30 7.99
C GLN A 61 -2.91 8.44 6.95
N GLY A 62 -4.06 9.09 6.75
CA GLY A 62 -4.15 10.25 5.86
C GLY A 62 -3.27 11.43 6.30
N ILE A 63 -3.19 11.69 7.61
CA ILE A 63 -2.26 12.68 8.18
C ILE A 63 -0.81 12.27 7.90
N GLY A 64 -0.48 10.98 8.04
CA GLY A 64 0.83 10.43 7.69
C GLY A 64 1.18 10.68 6.22
N ILE A 65 0.28 10.38 5.29
CA ILE A 65 0.48 10.61 3.85
C ILE A 65 0.69 12.11 3.55
N LEU A 66 -0.01 13.00 4.26
CA LEU A 66 0.20 14.46 4.15
C LEU A 66 1.62 14.87 4.58
N LEU A 67 2.10 14.32 5.70
CA LEU A 67 3.47 14.54 6.15
C LEU A 67 4.48 13.96 5.17
N ASP A 68 4.24 12.75 4.65
CA ASP A 68 5.08 12.12 3.65
C ASP A 68 5.24 13.02 2.41
N GLY A 69 4.12 13.59 1.92
CA GLY A 69 4.13 14.56 0.83
C GLY A 69 4.91 15.82 1.16
N LEU A 70 4.79 16.35 2.39
CA LEU A 70 5.50 17.56 2.82
C LEU A 70 7.01 17.37 2.92
N PHE A 71 7.48 16.21 3.38
CA PHE A 71 8.91 15.86 3.43
C PHE A 71 9.45 15.34 2.08
N GLY A 72 8.57 15.18 1.09
CA GLY A 72 8.85 14.73 -0.28
C GLY A 72 9.24 13.26 -0.37
N THR A 73 8.56 12.44 0.43
CA THR A 73 8.63 10.97 0.34
C THR A 73 7.81 10.56 -0.88
N VAL A 74 8.44 9.82 -1.81
CA VAL A 74 7.81 9.40 -3.08
C VAL A 74 6.69 8.36 -2.85
N THR A 75 6.80 7.61 -1.76
CA THR A 75 5.85 6.56 -1.35
C THR A 75 4.97 7.06 -0.21
N GLY A 76 3.64 7.02 -0.36
CA GLY A 76 2.73 7.32 0.74
C GLY A 76 2.66 6.21 1.79
N SER A 77 2.36 6.57 3.04
CA SER A 77 2.17 5.63 4.14
C SER A 77 0.90 4.78 4.01
N THR A 78 1.06 3.46 4.08
CA THR A 78 -0.04 2.48 4.15
C THR A 78 0.17 1.48 5.27
N VAL A 79 -0.87 0.75 5.65
CA VAL A 79 -0.74 -0.34 6.62
C VAL A 79 0.07 -1.47 5.99
N SER A 80 1.18 -1.85 6.63
CA SER A 80 2.05 -2.92 6.14
C SER A 80 1.41 -4.30 6.36
N VAL A 81 0.95 -4.93 5.28
CA VAL A 81 0.34 -6.29 5.32
C VAL A 81 1.35 -7.34 5.79
N GLU A 82 2.64 -7.16 5.47
CA GLU A 82 3.74 -7.99 5.97
C GLU A 82 3.84 -7.99 7.51
N ASN A 83 3.67 -6.84 8.15
CA ASN A 83 3.71 -6.73 9.61
C ASN A 83 2.50 -7.41 10.24
N VAL A 84 1.35 -7.37 9.56
CA VAL A 84 0.15 -8.12 9.97
C VAL A 84 0.38 -9.63 9.88
N GLY A 85 1.04 -10.11 8.81
CA GLY A 85 1.46 -11.50 8.69
C GLY A 85 2.46 -11.92 9.77
N LEU A 86 3.48 -11.11 10.04
CA LEU A 86 4.46 -11.34 11.09
C LEU A 86 3.81 -11.39 12.48
N LEU A 87 2.82 -10.52 12.73
CA LEU A 87 2.03 -10.55 13.97
C LEU A 87 1.31 -11.90 14.13
N GLY A 88 0.74 -12.45 13.06
CA GLY A 88 0.10 -13.77 13.08
C GLY A 88 1.06 -14.91 13.41
N LEU A 89 2.31 -14.82 12.94
CA LEU A 89 3.36 -15.82 13.20
C LEU A 89 3.95 -15.70 14.62
N THR A 90 4.30 -14.48 15.04
CA THR A 90 4.96 -14.22 16.32
C THR A 90 3.99 -14.19 17.50
N ARG A 91 2.69 -13.97 17.24
CA ARG A 91 1.63 -13.75 18.25
C ARG A 91 1.93 -12.60 19.22
N VAL A 92 2.80 -11.66 18.83
CA VAL A 92 3.14 -10.48 19.64
C VAL A 92 2.37 -9.26 19.11
N GLY A 93 1.18 -9.02 19.67
CA GLY A 93 0.33 -7.86 19.35
C GLY A 93 0.60 -6.61 20.19
N SER A 94 1.77 -6.49 20.82
CA SER A 94 2.07 -5.41 21.77
C SER A 94 2.37 -4.08 21.08
N ARG A 95 1.67 -3.01 21.50
CA ARG A 95 1.90 -1.62 21.02
C ARG A 95 3.32 -1.13 21.29
N ARG A 96 3.97 -1.62 22.35
CA ARG A 96 5.34 -1.22 22.73
C ARG A 96 6.36 -1.65 21.68
N VAL A 97 6.16 -2.83 21.07
CA VAL A 97 7.06 -3.33 20.02
C VAL A 97 7.03 -2.38 18.83
N VAL A 98 5.84 -1.97 18.40
CA VAL A 98 5.67 -1.01 17.29
C VAL A 98 6.30 0.34 17.62
N GLN A 99 6.11 0.85 18.83
CA GLN A 99 6.71 2.13 19.27
C GLN A 99 8.24 2.09 19.30
N ILE A 100 8.83 1.01 19.82
CA ILE A 100 10.28 0.82 19.87
C ILE A 100 10.83 0.70 18.45
N SER A 101 10.19 -0.09 17.58
CA SER A 101 10.57 -0.21 16.16
C SER A 101 10.53 1.13 15.43
N ALA A 102 9.50 1.95 15.65
CA ALA A 102 9.41 3.29 15.07
C ALA A 102 10.56 4.20 15.55
N GLY A 103 10.92 4.11 16.83
CA GLY A 103 12.09 4.81 17.38
C GLY A 103 13.40 4.39 16.71
N PHE A 104 13.61 3.08 16.50
CA PHE A 104 14.76 2.57 15.76
C PHE A 104 14.78 3.06 14.30
N MET A 105 13.63 3.04 13.63
CA MET A 105 13.52 3.53 12.24
C MET A 105 13.89 5.02 12.14
N MET A 106 13.39 5.86 13.05
CA MET A 106 13.77 7.29 13.11
C MET A 106 15.27 7.46 13.37
N PHE A 107 15.83 6.70 14.30
CA PHE A 107 17.26 6.75 14.62
C PHE A 107 18.14 6.37 13.42
N PHE A 108 17.83 5.24 12.75
CA PHE A 108 18.59 4.78 11.58
C PHE A 108 18.40 5.67 10.36
N SER A 109 17.23 6.30 10.20
CA SER A 109 16.98 7.25 9.11
C SER A 109 17.93 8.46 9.14
N ILE A 110 18.31 8.94 10.33
CA ILE A 110 19.23 10.07 10.51
C ILE A 110 20.68 9.70 10.15
N LEU A 111 21.02 8.41 10.21
CA LEU A 111 22.33 7.86 9.86
C LEU A 111 22.43 7.59 8.35
N GLY A 112 22.73 8.63 7.57
CA GLY A 112 22.85 8.53 6.10
C GLY A 112 23.79 7.44 5.56
N LYS A 113 24.74 6.93 6.36
CA LYS A 113 25.58 5.77 6.01
C LYS A 113 24.77 4.47 5.88
N PHE A 114 23.79 4.26 6.76
CA PHE A 114 22.86 3.12 6.64
C PHE A 114 21.99 3.27 5.39
N GLY A 115 21.52 4.49 5.09
CA GLY A 115 20.82 4.78 3.83
C GLY A 115 21.64 4.43 2.59
N ALA A 116 22.95 4.73 2.60
CA ALA A 116 23.85 4.36 1.50
C ALA A 116 24.03 2.84 1.35
N VAL A 117 24.05 2.09 2.46
CA VAL A 117 24.07 0.61 2.41
C VAL A 117 22.79 0.08 1.76
N PHE A 118 21.61 0.59 2.15
CA PHE A 118 20.35 0.20 1.51
C PHE A 118 20.32 0.54 0.01
N ALA A 119 20.87 1.69 -0.38
CA ALA A 119 20.99 2.09 -1.79
C ALA A 119 21.97 1.21 -2.59
N SER A 120 22.90 0.52 -1.93
CA SER A 120 23.85 -0.40 -2.57
C SER A 120 23.29 -1.79 -2.85
N ILE A 121 22.10 -2.11 -2.34
CA ILE A 121 21.46 -3.42 -2.55
C ILE A 121 21.01 -3.52 -4.02
N PRO A 122 21.37 -4.60 -4.74
CA PRO A 122 20.96 -4.79 -6.14
C PRO A 122 19.44 -4.84 -6.34
N PHE A 123 18.95 -4.19 -7.40
CA PHE A 123 17.54 -4.21 -7.80
C PHE A 123 16.92 -5.63 -7.93
N PRO A 124 17.62 -6.66 -8.43
CA PRO A 124 17.06 -8.02 -8.51
C PRO A 124 16.64 -8.59 -7.15
N ILE A 125 17.36 -8.24 -6.08
CA ILE A 125 17.04 -8.70 -4.72
C ILE A 125 15.75 -8.04 -4.25
N PHE A 126 15.59 -6.74 -4.48
CA PHE A 126 14.34 -6.04 -4.19
C PHE A 126 13.17 -6.64 -4.97
N ALA A 127 13.33 -6.90 -6.27
CA ALA A 127 12.28 -7.49 -7.08
C ALA A 127 11.85 -8.88 -6.55
N ALA A 128 12.81 -9.73 -6.15
CA ALA A 128 12.52 -11.03 -5.57
C ALA A 128 11.77 -10.91 -4.23
N LEU A 129 12.18 -9.98 -3.35
CA LEU A 129 11.49 -9.71 -2.09
C LEU A 129 10.05 -9.25 -2.32
N TYR A 130 9.84 -8.29 -3.23
CA TYR A 130 8.50 -7.80 -3.56
C TYR A 130 7.62 -8.89 -4.18
N CYS A 131 8.17 -9.81 -4.97
CA CYS A 131 7.41 -10.96 -5.50
C CYS A 131 6.82 -11.82 -4.38
N VAL A 132 7.62 -12.11 -3.35
CA VAL A 132 7.15 -12.87 -2.17
C VAL A 132 6.13 -12.06 -1.37
N LEU A 133 6.39 -10.77 -1.14
CA LEU A 133 5.51 -9.89 -0.39
C LEU A 133 4.14 -9.76 -1.06
N PHE A 134 4.09 -9.44 -2.36
CA PHE A 134 2.83 -9.34 -3.11
C PHE A 134 2.09 -10.68 -3.17
N GLY A 135 2.81 -11.80 -3.27
CA GLY A 135 2.21 -13.14 -3.17
C GLY A 135 1.53 -13.38 -1.82
N LEU A 136 2.18 -12.99 -0.73
CA LEU A 136 1.62 -13.08 0.62
C LEU A 136 0.40 -12.17 0.78
N VAL A 137 0.46 -10.91 0.31
CA VAL A 137 -0.68 -9.98 0.35
C VAL A 137 -1.88 -10.56 -0.42
N GLY A 138 -1.65 -11.09 -1.62
CA GLY A 138 -2.69 -11.76 -2.41
C GLY A 138 -3.31 -12.95 -1.68
N SER A 139 -2.49 -13.80 -1.06
CA SER A 139 -2.95 -14.96 -0.28
C SER A 139 -3.81 -14.55 0.93
N ILE A 140 -3.40 -13.51 1.67
CA ILE A 140 -4.18 -12.96 2.78
C ILE A 140 -5.53 -12.44 2.28
N GLY A 141 -5.56 -11.75 1.13
CA GLY A 141 -6.79 -11.31 0.48
C GLY A 141 -7.73 -12.48 0.16
N LEU A 142 -7.22 -13.55 -0.44
CA LEU A 142 -7.99 -14.76 -0.77
C LEU A 142 -8.51 -15.47 0.49
N SER A 143 -7.74 -15.47 1.58
CA SER A 143 -8.19 -16.06 2.86
C SER A 143 -9.48 -15.42 3.39
N PHE A 144 -9.80 -14.18 3.00
CA PHE A 144 -11.05 -13.55 3.41
C PHE A 144 -12.29 -14.11 2.71
N LEU A 145 -12.13 -14.78 1.56
CA LEU A 145 -13.25 -15.40 0.86
C LEU A 145 -13.91 -16.51 1.68
N GLN A 146 -13.16 -17.15 2.58
CA GLN A 146 -13.70 -18.19 3.48
C GLN A 146 -14.82 -17.69 4.41
N PHE A 147 -14.92 -16.37 4.62
CA PHE A 147 -15.97 -15.77 5.44
C PHE A 147 -17.23 -15.40 4.64
N THR A 148 -17.22 -15.63 3.33
CA THR A 148 -18.36 -15.39 2.44
C THR A 148 -18.95 -16.72 1.99
N ASN A 149 -20.26 -16.74 1.69
CA ASN A 149 -20.90 -17.96 1.20
C ASN A 149 -20.50 -18.22 -0.26
N MET A 150 -19.48 -19.07 -0.45
CA MET A 150 -18.98 -19.46 -1.78
C MET A 150 -19.88 -20.47 -2.50
N ASN A 151 -20.97 -20.95 -1.89
CA ASN A 151 -21.96 -21.79 -2.57
C ASN A 151 -22.97 -20.96 -3.39
N SER A 152 -23.00 -19.64 -3.23
CA SER A 152 -23.87 -18.77 -4.02
C SER A 152 -23.20 -18.39 -5.34
N MET A 153 -23.87 -18.68 -6.47
CA MET A 153 -23.41 -18.24 -7.80
C MET A 153 -23.17 -16.73 -7.88
N ARG A 154 -23.92 -15.91 -7.12
CA ARG A 154 -23.74 -14.45 -7.07
C ARG A 154 -22.35 -14.07 -6.54
N ASN A 155 -21.91 -14.72 -5.46
CA ASN A 155 -20.61 -14.41 -4.84
C ASN A 155 -19.45 -14.93 -5.71
N LEU A 156 -19.62 -16.10 -6.31
CA LEU A 156 -18.67 -16.65 -7.28
C LEU A 156 -18.52 -15.73 -8.51
N PHE A 157 -19.63 -15.17 -9.02
CA PHE A 157 -19.59 -14.22 -10.13
C PHE A 157 -18.85 -12.93 -9.76
N ILE A 158 -19.18 -12.32 -8.61
CA ILE A 158 -18.54 -11.07 -8.16
C ILE A 158 -17.02 -11.28 -7.98
N THR A 159 -16.62 -12.36 -7.31
CA THR A 159 -15.21 -12.68 -7.07
C THR A 159 -14.47 -12.95 -8.38
N GLY A 160 -15.02 -13.79 -9.25
CA GLY A 160 -14.42 -14.13 -10.55
C GLY A 160 -14.24 -12.90 -11.46
N VAL A 161 -15.28 -12.07 -11.61
CA VAL A 161 -15.20 -10.85 -12.43
C VAL A 161 -14.19 -9.85 -11.83
N SER A 162 -14.18 -9.66 -10.51
CA SER A 162 -13.24 -8.74 -9.86
C SER A 162 -11.77 -9.15 -10.05
N LEU A 163 -11.46 -10.45 -9.92
CA LEU A 163 -10.12 -10.98 -10.15
C LEU A 163 -9.73 -10.89 -11.63
N PHE A 164 -10.64 -11.24 -12.54
CA PHE A 164 -10.39 -11.18 -13.97
C PHE A 164 -10.11 -9.74 -14.42
N LEU A 165 -10.93 -8.77 -14.02
CA LEU A 165 -10.73 -7.37 -14.38
C LEU A 165 -9.47 -6.79 -13.71
N GLY A 166 -9.19 -7.17 -12.46
CA GLY A 166 -8.01 -6.74 -11.73
C GLY A 166 -6.69 -7.15 -12.39
N ILE A 167 -6.66 -8.29 -13.10
CA ILE A 167 -5.47 -8.78 -13.81
C ILE A 167 -5.48 -8.35 -15.29
N SER A 168 -6.64 -8.40 -15.95
CA SER A 168 -6.73 -8.16 -17.41
C SER A 168 -6.61 -6.69 -17.79
N ILE A 169 -7.17 -5.76 -17.01
CA ILE A 169 -7.13 -4.33 -17.32
C ILE A 169 -5.69 -3.80 -17.29
N PRO A 170 -4.88 -4.02 -16.24
CA PRO A 170 -3.49 -3.56 -16.23
C PRO A 170 -2.67 -4.17 -17.37
N GLN A 171 -2.86 -5.47 -17.64
CA GLN A 171 -2.16 -6.16 -18.73
C GLN A 171 -2.51 -5.61 -20.11
N PHE A 172 -3.79 -5.24 -20.32
CA PHE A 172 -4.22 -4.57 -21.54
C PHE A 172 -3.52 -3.23 -21.70
N PHE A 173 -3.53 -2.37 -20.68
CA PHE A 173 -2.84 -1.09 -20.77
C PHE A 173 -1.32 -1.27 -20.96
N ASP A 174 -0.67 -2.22 -20.30
CA ASP A 174 0.77 -2.49 -20.51
C ASP A 174 1.09 -2.87 -21.96
N GLN A 175 0.25 -3.70 -22.61
CA GLN A 175 0.47 -4.14 -23.98
C GLN A 175 0.14 -3.08 -25.04
N TYR A 176 -0.86 -2.23 -24.79
CA TYR A 176 -1.37 -1.27 -25.79
C TYR A 176 -0.89 0.17 -25.55
N TRP A 177 -0.30 0.49 -24.41
CA TRP A 177 0.19 1.84 -24.07
C TRP A 177 1.66 2.02 -24.51
N ILE A 178 1.86 2.27 -25.80
CA ILE A 178 3.16 2.59 -26.40
C ILE A 178 3.27 4.12 -26.58
N PRO A 179 4.29 4.82 -26.03
CA PRO A 179 4.62 6.16 -26.48
C PRO A 179 5.40 6.09 -27.81
N PRO A 180 5.08 6.89 -28.85
CA PRO A 180 4.34 8.15 -28.80
C PRO A 180 3.01 8.17 -29.61
N ARG A 181 1.98 8.78 -29.01
CA ARG A 181 0.89 9.54 -29.68
C ARG A 181 -0.21 8.80 -30.46
N ARG A 182 -0.48 7.51 -30.24
CA ARG A 182 -1.76 6.93 -30.71
C ARG A 182 -2.36 6.01 -29.67
N GLY A 183 -3.38 6.51 -28.96
CA GLY A 183 -4.35 5.64 -28.30
C GLY A 183 -5.09 4.80 -29.34
N LEU A 184 -5.78 3.76 -28.89
CA LEU A 184 -6.64 2.89 -29.73
C LEU A 184 -7.75 3.66 -30.46
N VAL A 185 -8.09 4.86 -29.99
CA VAL A 185 -8.98 5.81 -30.67
C VAL A 185 -8.12 6.91 -31.27
N HIS A 186 -8.26 7.14 -32.57
CA HIS A 186 -7.61 8.24 -33.30
C HIS A 186 -8.17 9.60 -32.85
N THR A 187 -7.85 10.04 -31.64
CA THR A 187 -8.16 11.38 -31.15
C THR A 187 -6.87 12.06 -30.69
N ASP A 188 -6.72 13.35 -31.00
CA ASP A 188 -5.56 14.16 -30.62
C ASP A 188 -5.58 14.58 -29.14
N ALA A 189 -6.41 13.93 -28.30
CA ALA A 189 -6.49 14.24 -26.88
C ALA A 189 -5.35 13.54 -26.12
N GLY A 190 -4.44 14.33 -25.58
CA GLY A 190 -3.47 13.88 -24.58
C GLY A 190 -4.17 13.65 -23.23
N TRP A 191 -4.18 12.40 -22.78
CA TRP A 191 -4.44 11.96 -21.41
C TRP A 191 -3.15 11.93 -20.58
#